data_AF-A0A8S9NT19-F1
#
_entry.id   AF-A0A8S9NT19-F1
#
_cell.length_a   1.000
_cell.length_b   1.000
_cell.length_c   1.000
_cell.angle_alpha   90.00
_cell.angle_beta   90.00
_cell.angle_gamma   90.00
#
_symmetry.space_group_name_H-M   'P 1'
#
loop_
_entity.id
_entity.type
_entity.pdbx_description
1 polymer ?
#
loop_
_entity_poly.entity_id
_entity_poly.type
_entity_poly.pdbx_seq_one_letter_code
_entity_poly.pdbx_strand_id
1 'polypeptide(L)' 'MNGTSSILLIVLLMQAHSSISDDSAALQLVKAQWTRFPENWKGVDPCGSNWVGISCYKNKVVSMFENEI' A
#
# COMPACT_ATOMS: atom_id res chain seq x y z
N MET A 1 28.25 21.41 -7.26
CA MET A 1 26.85 20.95 -7.14
C MET A 1 26.46 21.01 -5.68
N ASN A 2 25.67 22.00 -5.35
CA ASN A 2 25.26 22.42 -4.01
C ASN A 2 24.35 21.36 -3.35
N GLY A 3 24.74 20.85 -2.18
CA GLY A 3 24.07 19.76 -1.48
C GLY A 3 22.58 19.99 -1.15
N THR A 4 22.12 21.24 -1.16
CA THR A 4 20.71 21.59 -1.01
C THR A 4 19.85 21.19 -2.22
N SER A 5 20.41 21.20 -3.43
CA SER A 5 19.73 20.77 -4.66
C SER A 5 19.50 19.26 -4.68
N SER A 6 20.47 18.49 -4.19
CA SER A 6 20.36 17.03 -4.07
C SER A 6 19.34 16.61 -2.99
N ILE A 7 19.27 17.33 -1.86
CA ILE A 7 18.26 17.07 -0.82
C ILE A 7 16.87 17.40 -1.34
N LEU A 8 16.70 18.50 -2.07
CA LEU A 8 15.41 18.84 -2.69
C LEU A 8 14.93 17.74 -3.64
N LEU A 9 15.85 17.16 -4.43
CA LEU A 9 15.55 16.06 -5.35
C LEU A 9 15.12 14.80 -4.59
N ILE A 10 15.82 14.44 -3.51
CA ILE A 10 15.47 13.29 -2.66
C ILE A 10 14.10 13.51 -1.99
N VAL A 11 13.82 14.71 -1.48
CA VAL A 11 12.52 15.06 -0.89
C VAL A 11 11.40 15.05 -1.94
N LEU A 12 11.69 15.44 -3.19
CA LEU A 12 10.72 15.36 -4.30
C LEU A 12 10.41 13.91 -4.69
N LEU A 13 11.42 13.04 -4.69
CA LEU A 13 11.27 11.60 -4.97
C LEU A 13 10.53 10.87 -3.85
N MET A 14 10.67 11.32 -2.60
CA MET A 14 9.95 10.74 -1.44
C MET A 14 8.43 11.02 -1.47
N GLN A 15 7.99 12.10 -2.12
CA GLN A 15 6.56 12.47 -2.21
C GLN A 15 5.72 11.53 -3.10
N ALA A 16 6.37 10.71 -3.93
CA ALA A 16 5.69 9.69 -4.72
C ALA A 16 5.35 8.42 -3.91
N HIS A 17 5.91 8.25 -2.71
CA HIS A 17 5.87 6.97 -1.99
C HIS A 17 5.03 6.98 -0.70
N SER A 18 4.50 8.12 -0.26
CA SER A 18 3.85 8.21 1.05
C SER A 18 2.52 8.94 1.01
N SER A 19 1.56 8.30 0.35
CA SER A 19 0.27 8.14 0.99
C SER A 19 0.22 6.68 1.46
N ILE A 20 0.66 6.40 2.69
CA ILE A 20 0.02 5.29 3.41
C ILE A 20 -1.44 5.69 3.41
N SER A 21 -2.20 5.14 2.46
CA SER A 21 -3.63 5.44 2.38
C SER A 21 -4.22 5.05 3.74
N ASP A 22 -5.21 5.80 4.23
CA ASP A 22 -5.96 5.37 5.41
C ASP A 22 -6.44 3.91 5.26
N ASP A 23 -6.73 3.53 4.02
CA ASP A 23 -7.07 2.17 3.59
C ASP A 23 -5.96 1.15 3.93
N SER A 24 -4.67 1.51 3.91
CA SER A 24 -3.55 0.66 4.33
C SER A 24 -3.66 0.28 5.79
N ALA A 25 -3.87 1.28 6.65
CA ALA A 25 -3.98 1.07 8.08
C ALA A 25 -5.26 0.29 8.42
N ALA A 26 -6.37 0.64 7.77
CA ALA A 26 -7.64 -0.07 7.92
C ALA A 26 -7.51 -1.55 7.52
N LEU A 27 -6.90 -1.86 6.38
CA LEU A 27 -6.73 -3.25 5.92
C LEU A 27 -5.79 -4.07 6.83
N GLN A 28 -4.78 -3.46 7.44
CA GLN A 28 -3.94 -4.17 8.43
C GLN A 28 -4.75 -4.56 9.67
N LEU A 29 -5.64 -3.69 10.14
CA LEU A 29 -6.54 -4.01 11.26
C LEU A 29 -7.51 -5.13 10.89
N VAL A 30 -8.06 -5.09 9.67
CA VAL A 30 -8.93 -6.17 9.16
C VAL A 30 -8.17 -7.49 9.08
N LYS A 31 -6.96 -7.48 8.50
CA LYS A 31 -6.09 -8.65 8.41
C LYS A 31 -5.76 -9.25 9.77
N ALA A 32 -5.56 -8.42 10.80
CA ALA A 32 -5.28 -8.90 12.16
C ALA A 32 -6.43 -9.71 12.79
N GLN A 33 -7.66 -9.56 12.27
CA GLN A 33 -8.84 -10.32 12.72
C GLN A 33 -9.06 -11.62 11.94
N TRP A 34 -8.33 -11.83 10.84
CA TRP A 34 -8.55 -12.98 9.97
C TRP A 34 -7.61 -14.13 10.34
N THR A 35 -8.18 -15.33 10.41
CA THR A 35 -7.41 -16.57 10.61
C THR A 35 -6.72 -17.04 9.34
N ARG A 36 -7.18 -16.56 8.18
CA ARG A 36 -6.69 -16.94 6.86
C ARG A 36 -6.70 -15.72 5.93
N PHE A 37 -5.60 -15.53 5.22
CA PHE A 37 -5.45 -14.52 4.18
C PHE A 37 -4.39 -15.01 3.19
N PRO A 38 -4.37 -14.50 1.95
CA PRO A 38 -3.38 -14.91 0.96
C PRO A 38 -1.95 -14.66 1.43
N GLU A 39 -1.04 -15.61 1.18
CA GLU A 39 0.35 -15.50 1.64
C GLU A 39 1.10 -14.29 1.10
N ASN A 40 0.68 -13.77 -0.05
CA ASN A 40 1.27 -12.58 -0.66
C ASN A 40 0.81 -11.27 0.00
N TRP A 41 -0.06 -11.33 1.02
CA TRP A 41 -0.39 -10.19 1.87
C TRP A 41 0.76 -9.81 2.83
N LYS A 42 1.93 -9.48 2.29
CA LYS A 42 3.13 -9.08 3.06
C LYS A 42 3.36 -7.58 2.96
N GLY A 43 3.87 -6.97 4.04
CA GLY A 43 4.16 -5.54 4.08
C GLY A 43 2.90 -4.68 4.07
N VAL A 44 2.93 -3.55 3.35
CA VAL A 44 1.85 -2.54 3.30
C VAL A 44 1.38 -2.43 1.85
N ASP A 45 0.31 -3.13 1.45
CA ASP A 45 -0.21 -2.98 0.08
C ASP A 45 -1.74 -2.88 -0.02
N PRO A 46 -2.22 -1.65 -0.01
CA PRO A 46 -3.34 -1.21 -0.81
C PRO A 46 -2.80 -0.49 -2.03
N CYS A 47 -3.10 -1.07 -3.19
CA CYS A 47 -2.97 -0.42 -4.50
C CYS A 47 -1.63 -0.54 -5.24
N GLY A 48 -0.59 -1.16 -4.69
CA GLY A 48 0.71 -1.39 -5.35
C GLY A 48 0.87 -2.78 -6.00
N SER A 49 -0.10 -3.68 -5.76
CA SER A 49 -0.44 -4.92 -6.50
C SER A 49 0.43 -6.18 -6.32
N ASN A 50 1.07 -6.35 -5.16
CA ASN A 50 1.49 -7.69 -4.75
C ASN A 50 0.48 -8.38 -3.82
N TRP A 51 -0.58 -7.73 -3.35
CA TRP A 51 -1.70 -8.37 -2.64
C TRP A 51 -2.76 -8.87 -3.63
N VAL A 52 -3.01 -10.19 -3.63
CA VAL A 52 -4.05 -10.79 -4.46
C VAL A 52 -5.41 -10.49 -3.86
N GLY A 53 -6.41 -10.29 -4.72
CA GLY A 53 -7.79 -10.08 -4.27
C GLY A 53 -8.09 -8.66 -3.81
N ILE A 54 -7.19 -7.68 -3.95
CA ILE A 54 -7.48 -6.27 -3.64
C ILE A 54 -7.33 -5.43 -4.90
N SER A 55 -8.25 -4.49 -5.12
CA SER A 55 -8.17 -3.55 -6.24
C SER A 55 -8.41 -2.12 -5.80
N CYS A 56 -7.76 -1.20 -6.51
CA CYS A 56 -7.84 0.21 -6.24
C CYS A 56 -8.24 1.05 -7.44
N TYR A 57 -8.94 2.14 -7.15
CA TYR A 57 -9.23 3.21 -8.08
C TYR A 57 -8.70 4.52 -7.50
N LYS A 58 -7.85 5.23 -8.25
CA LYS A 58 -7.21 6.48 -7.81
C LYS A 58 -6.57 6.37 -6.42
N ASN A 59 -5.81 5.29 -6.18
CA ASN A 59 -5.11 4.99 -4.92
C ASN A 59 -6.03 4.79 -3.70
N LYS A 60 -7.30 4.42 -3.94
CA LYS A 60 -8.26 4.01 -2.91
C LYS A 60 -8.73 2.59 -3.14
N VAL A 61 -8.80 1.80 -2.08
CA VAL A 61 -9.33 0.43 -2.12
C VAL A 61 -10.82 0.50 -2.44
N VAL A 62 -11.22 -0.16 -3.52
CA VAL A 62 -12.63 -0.19 -3.96
C VAL A 62 -13.22 -1.59 -3.95
N SER A 63 -12.39 -2.63 -3.85
CA SER A 63 -12.87 -4.01 -3.80
C SER A 63 -11.86 -4.95 -3.17
N MET A 64 -12.41 -5.96 -2.50
CA MET A 64 -11.71 -7.09 -1.91
C MET A 64 -12.45 -8.39 -2.30
N PHE A 65 -11.72 -9.39 -2.77
CA PHE A 65 -12.25 -10.67 -3.22
C PHE A 65 -11.50 -11.81 -2.55
N GLU A 66 -12.25 -12.84 -2.17
CA GLU A 66 -11.69 -14.10 -1.71
C GLU A 66 -11.31 -14.93 -2.94
N ASN A 67 -10.06 -14.84 -3.38
CA ASN A 67 -9.53 -15.83 -4.31
C ASN A 67 -9.11 -17.04 -3.47
N GLU A 68 -9.96 -18.08 -3.44
CA GLU A 68 -9.73 -19.46 -2.96
C GLU A 68 -8.52 -19.59 -2.00
N ILE A 69 -8.78 -19.35 -0.71
CA ILE A 69 -7.77 -19.45 0.37
C ILE A 69 -7.55 -20.90 0.83
#